data_AF-A0A7J4R8Q6-F1
#
_entry.id   AF-A0A7J4R8Q6-F1
#
_cell.length_a   1.000
_cell.length_b   1.000
_cell.length_c   1.000
_cell.angle_alpha   90.00
_cell.angle_beta   90.00
_cell.angle_gamma   90.00
#
_symmetry.space_group_name_H-M   'P 1'
#
loop_
_entity.id
_entity.type
_entity.pdbx_description
1 polymer ?
#
loop_
_entity_poly.entity_id
_entity_poly.type
_entity_poly.pdbx_seq_one_letter_code
_entity_poly.pdbx_strand_id
1 'polypeptide(L)'
;MDASSQYLSADYPDRADHLWRYTPWKKIHPTGDISDIPSDFSIPEVSLKTIDGSTLPPGISLDRGDADSEGLPDEEKITKSFLEAVTGDSKFTLTVAPKFKSEVPIIIEISTSGTFCSAHVCLDIGKLAELELVTVVRGTCKWFGMLRTGSTGEGAITSDVVVNRLEHGKLLRVESISIPRNSQFKAGTVSSGS
;
A
#
# COMPACT_ATOMS: atom_id res chain seq x y z
N MET A 1 14.79 -14.82 7.18
CA MET A 1 15.02 -13.70 8.12
C MET A 1 13.70 -12.94 8.17
N ASP A 2 13.16 -12.62 9.34
CA ASP A 2 11.93 -11.83 9.42
C ASP A 2 12.18 -10.37 9.00
N ALA A 3 11.11 -9.66 8.64
CA ALA A 3 11.19 -8.29 8.12
C ALA A 3 11.90 -7.33 9.09
N SER A 4 11.65 -7.46 10.39
CA SER A 4 12.28 -6.65 11.43
C SER A 4 13.80 -6.86 11.47
N SER A 5 14.25 -8.12 11.44
CA SER A 5 15.67 -8.47 11.40
C SER A 5 16.34 -7.99 10.12
N GLN A 6 15.63 -8.04 8.99
CA GLN A 6 16.12 -7.53 7.71
C GLN A 6 16.29 -6.01 7.73
N TYR A 7 15.32 -5.28 8.30
CA TYR A 7 15.43 -3.83 8.46
C TYR A 7 16.60 -3.44 9.37
N LEU A 8 16.68 -4.04 10.57
CA LEU A 8 17.68 -3.68 11.57
C LEU A 8 19.12 -4.07 11.20
N SER A 9 19.30 -4.98 10.23
CA SER A 9 20.60 -5.38 9.70
C SER A 9 20.99 -4.69 8.39
N ALA A 10 20.10 -3.89 7.79
CA ALA A 10 20.37 -3.20 6.54
C ALA A 10 21.33 -2.02 6.74
N ASP A 11 22.25 -1.83 5.78
CA ASP A 11 23.08 -0.63 5.74
C ASP A 11 22.21 0.60 5.46
N TYR A 12 22.36 1.64 6.27
CA TYR A 12 21.58 2.86 6.11
C TYR A 12 21.90 3.57 4.79
N PRO A 13 20.90 4.15 4.11
CA PRO A 13 21.16 4.84 2.86
C PRO A 13 21.97 6.12 3.12
N ASP A 14 23.09 6.26 2.41
CA ASP A 14 23.90 7.47 2.44
C ASP A 14 23.11 8.63 1.81
N ARG A 15 23.30 9.86 2.31
CA ARG A 15 22.80 11.07 1.65
C ARG A 15 23.41 11.27 0.26
N ALA A 16 24.54 10.64 -0.01
CA ALA A 16 25.13 10.57 -1.35
C ALA A 16 24.30 9.73 -2.33
N ASP A 17 23.43 8.84 -1.82
CA ASP A 17 22.43 8.18 -2.65
C ASP A 17 21.39 9.20 -3.13
N HIS A 18 21.28 9.30 -4.45
CA HIS A 18 20.31 10.17 -5.12
C HIS A 18 18.86 9.98 -4.64
N LEU A 19 18.48 8.76 -4.22
CA LEU A 19 17.14 8.47 -3.69
C LEU A 19 16.87 9.18 -2.35
N TRP A 20 17.91 9.42 -1.56
CA TRP A 20 17.80 9.88 -0.17
C TRP A 20 18.31 11.30 0.06
N ARG A 21 18.85 11.93 -0.98
CA ARG A 21 19.46 13.27 -0.93
C ARG A 21 18.52 14.35 -0.38
N TYR A 22 17.26 14.36 -0.80
CA TYR A 22 16.29 15.41 -0.47
C TYR A 22 15.32 15.05 0.66
N THR A 23 15.06 13.75 0.84
CA THR A 23 14.21 13.22 1.89
C THR A 23 14.94 12.07 2.59
N PRO A 24 15.90 12.36 3.49
CA PRO A 24 16.67 11.32 4.17
C PRO A 24 15.79 10.36 4.97
N TRP A 25 16.18 9.09 5.10
CA TRP A 25 15.41 8.09 5.84
C TRP A 25 15.06 8.56 7.26
N LYS A 26 16.06 9.10 7.97
CA LYS A 26 15.89 9.73 9.29
C LYS A 26 14.78 10.79 9.35
N LYS A 27 14.56 11.55 8.28
CA LYS A 27 13.54 12.60 8.22
C LYS A 27 12.14 12.02 8.06
N ILE A 28 11.98 10.97 7.25
CA ILE A 28 10.67 10.36 6.98
C ILE A 28 10.33 9.29 8.02
N HIS A 29 11.29 8.69 8.72
CA HIS A 29 11.08 7.72 9.80
C HIS A 29 10.08 8.25 10.85
N PRO A 30 9.17 7.42 11.40
CA PRO A 30 8.15 7.86 12.36
C PRO A 30 8.73 8.56 13.59
N THR A 31 9.83 8.05 14.15
CA THR A 31 10.50 8.62 15.34
C THR A 31 11.73 9.45 15.03
N GLY A 32 12.27 9.34 13.82
CA GLY A 32 13.59 9.85 13.48
C GLY A 32 14.78 9.05 14.04
N ASP A 33 14.53 7.96 14.78
CA ASP A 33 15.55 6.96 15.11
C ASP A 33 15.43 5.77 14.17
N ILE A 34 16.35 5.69 13.20
CA ILE A 34 16.35 4.64 12.17
C ILE A 34 16.89 3.30 12.66
N SER A 35 17.39 3.24 13.89
CA SER A 35 17.88 2.00 14.52
C SER A 35 16.81 1.24 15.30
N ASP A 36 15.56 1.73 15.25
CA ASP A 36 14.43 1.20 16.00
C ASP A 36 13.20 1.00 15.11
N ILE A 37 12.31 0.12 15.53
CA ILE A 37 10.97 -0.10 14.95
C ILE A 37 9.95 0.18 16.06
N PRO A 38 9.21 1.31 16.00
CA PRO A 38 8.21 1.63 17.02
C PRO A 38 7.12 0.56 17.08
N SER A 39 6.57 0.30 18.27
CA SER A 39 5.51 -0.69 18.46
C SER A 39 4.09 -0.14 18.43
N ASP A 40 3.91 1.20 18.56
CA ASP A 40 2.60 1.85 18.68
C ASP A 40 1.97 2.19 17.33
N PHE A 41 1.73 1.16 16.51
CA PHE A 41 1.04 1.28 15.23
C PHE A 41 -0.44 0.93 15.36
N SER A 42 -1.29 1.92 15.11
CA SER A 42 -2.73 1.69 14.99
C SER A 42 -3.09 1.04 13.66
N ILE A 43 -4.13 0.22 13.69
CA ILE A 43 -4.69 -0.46 12.51
C ILE A 43 -5.80 0.45 11.95
N PRO A 44 -5.71 0.87 10.68
CA PRO A 44 -6.72 1.73 10.10
C PRO A 44 -8.02 0.98 9.86
N GLU A 45 -9.11 1.73 9.80
CA GLU A 45 -10.36 1.22 9.24
C GLU A 45 -10.23 1.21 7.71
N VAL A 46 -10.48 0.06 7.09
CA VAL A 46 -10.44 -0.09 5.63
C VAL A 46 -11.79 -0.59 5.15
N SER A 47 -12.36 0.10 4.16
CA SER A 47 -13.65 -0.26 3.57
C SER A 47 -13.59 -0.25 2.04
N LEU A 48 -14.47 -1.04 1.44
CA LEU A 48 -14.64 -1.16 0.00
C LEU A 48 -16.02 -0.64 -0.39
N LYS A 49 -16.10 0.22 -1.41
CA LYS A 49 -17.35 0.79 -1.92
C LYS A 49 -17.24 1.17 -3.38
N THR A 50 -18.34 1.44 -4.05
CA THR A 50 -18.33 2.07 -5.38
C THR A 50 -18.29 3.58 -5.25
N ILE A 51 -17.79 4.28 -6.27
CA ILE A 51 -17.69 5.75 -6.26
C ILE A 51 -19.05 6.46 -6.23
N ASP A 52 -20.09 5.83 -6.77
CA ASP A 52 -21.44 6.38 -6.89
C ASP A 52 -22.37 5.92 -5.75
N GLY A 53 -21.89 5.09 -4.82
CA GLY A 53 -22.66 4.56 -3.70
C GLY A 53 -23.59 3.39 -4.05
N SER A 54 -23.50 2.86 -5.27
CA SER A 54 -24.16 1.60 -5.65
C SER A 54 -23.63 0.40 -4.85
N THR A 55 -24.33 -0.73 -4.94
CA THR A 55 -23.87 -1.98 -4.32
C THR A 55 -22.63 -2.52 -5.02
N LEU A 56 -21.67 -3.07 -4.25
CA LEU A 56 -20.50 -3.71 -4.84
C LEU A 56 -20.92 -4.85 -5.78
N PRO A 57 -20.38 -4.91 -7.01
CA PRO A 57 -20.62 -6.03 -7.91
C PRO A 57 -20.09 -7.34 -7.31
N PRO A 58 -20.67 -8.50 -7.65
CA PRO A 58 -20.16 -9.79 -7.19
C PRO A 58 -18.77 -10.06 -7.76
N GLY A 59 -17.94 -10.79 -6.99
CA GLY A 59 -16.58 -11.16 -7.43
C GLY A 59 -15.49 -10.18 -7.06
N ILE A 60 -15.75 -9.26 -6.13
CA ILE A 60 -14.73 -8.45 -5.47
C ILE A 60 -14.94 -8.48 -3.94
N SER A 61 -13.88 -8.66 -3.18
CA SER A 61 -13.90 -8.63 -1.71
C SER A 61 -12.65 -7.97 -1.15
N LEU A 62 -12.75 -7.53 0.10
CA LEU A 62 -11.63 -7.01 0.87
C LEU A 62 -11.63 -7.73 2.22
N ASP A 63 -10.60 -8.52 2.46
CA ASP A 63 -10.50 -9.38 3.63
C ASP A 63 -9.25 -9.02 4.44
N ARG A 64 -9.35 -9.08 5.77
CA ARG A 64 -8.19 -8.88 6.65
C ARG A 64 -7.49 -10.21 6.86
N GLY A 65 -6.18 -10.26 6.65
CA GLY A 65 -5.41 -11.50 6.78
C GLY A 65 -4.17 -11.52 5.90
N ASP A 66 -3.66 -12.72 5.64
CA ASP A 66 -2.37 -12.89 4.97
C ASP A 66 -2.35 -12.28 3.56
N ALA A 67 -1.24 -11.61 3.28
CA ALA A 67 -0.87 -11.08 1.99
C ALA A 67 0.27 -11.93 1.43
N ASP A 68 0.08 -12.51 0.24
CA ASP A 68 1.16 -13.17 -0.47
C ASP A 68 2.10 -12.13 -1.08
N SER A 69 3.39 -12.26 -0.79
CA SER A 69 4.46 -11.40 -1.30
C SER A 69 5.50 -12.17 -2.10
N GLU A 70 5.28 -13.46 -2.37
CA GLU A 70 6.22 -14.27 -3.13
C GLU A 70 6.30 -13.83 -4.60
N GLY A 71 7.52 -13.80 -5.14
CA GLY A 71 7.76 -13.49 -6.56
C GLY A 71 7.53 -12.03 -6.94
N LEU A 72 7.32 -11.14 -5.98
CA LEU A 72 7.14 -9.71 -6.24
C LEU A 72 8.47 -8.97 -6.47
N PRO A 73 8.47 -7.87 -7.23
CA PRO A 73 9.63 -7.01 -7.38
C PRO A 73 10.25 -6.57 -6.04
N ASP A 74 11.58 -6.47 -5.98
CA ASP A 74 12.31 -6.20 -4.74
C ASP A 74 13.44 -5.17 -4.96
N GLU A 75 13.06 -3.96 -5.40
CA GLU A 75 14.04 -2.92 -5.77
C GLU A 75 14.48 -2.04 -4.59
N GLU A 76 13.58 -1.72 -3.65
CA GLU A 76 13.91 -0.95 -2.44
C GLU A 76 13.69 -1.83 -1.21
N LYS A 77 14.77 -2.09 -0.45
CA LYS A 77 14.77 -3.08 0.62
C LYS A 77 14.53 -2.49 2.02
N ILE A 78 14.97 -1.27 2.27
CA ILE A 78 15.00 -0.70 3.63
C ILE A 78 13.59 -0.26 4.02
N THR A 79 12.95 0.56 3.21
CA THR A 79 11.57 1.01 3.48
C THR A 79 10.57 -0.11 3.30
N LYS A 80 10.80 -1.04 2.36
CA LYS A 80 9.97 -2.24 2.23
C LYS A 80 10.03 -3.11 3.48
N SER A 81 11.22 -3.51 3.93
CA SER A 81 11.35 -4.33 5.15
C SER A 81 10.85 -3.61 6.40
N PHE A 82 11.06 -2.30 6.51
CA PHE A 82 10.45 -1.49 7.58
C PHE A 82 8.93 -1.56 7.54
N LEU A 83 8.33 -1.32 6.37
CA LEU A 83 6.88 -1.36 6.21
C LEU A 83 6.33 -2.75 6.49
N GLU A 84 6.95 -3.81 5.97
CA GLU A 84 6.58 -5.21 6.28
C GLU A 84 6.60 -5.49 7.78
N ALA A 85 7.60 -4.96 8.51
CA ALA A 85 7.69 -5.11 9.96
C ALA A 85 6.56 -4.38 10.70
N VAL A 86 6.23 -3.14 10.30
CA VAL A 86 5.21 -2.33 10.99
C VAL A 86 3.78 -2.62 10.53
N THR A 87 3.58 -3.35 9.43
CA THR A 87 2.26 -3.75 8.92
C THR A 87 1.88 -5.19 9.26
N GLY A 88 2.64 -5.88 10.11
CA GLY A 88 2.44 -7.30 10.44
C GLY A 88 0.98 -7.64 10.80
N ASP A 89 0.33 -6.78 11.60
CA ASP A 89 -1.04 -6.97 12.08
C ASP A 89 -2.12 -6.25 11.25
N SER A 90 -1.72 -5.45 10.25
CA SER A 90 -2.58 -4.55 9.48
C SER A 90 -2.60 -4.88 7.98
N LYS A 91 -2.71 -6.17 7.66
CA LYS A 91 -2.78 -6.69 6.29
C LYS A 91 -4.22 -6.84 5.79
N PHE A 92 -4.46 -6.37 4.57
CA PHE A 92 -5.74 -6.39 3.88
C PHE A 92 -5.51 -6.88 2.44
N THR A 93 -6.31 -7.84 1.99
CA THR A 93 -6.22 -8.41 0.65
C THR A 93 -7.48 -8.07 -0.12
N LEU A 94 -7.32 -7.33 -1.22
CA LEU A 94 -8.36 -7.11 -2.22
C LEU A 94 -8.32 -8.28 -3.21
N THR A 95 -9.35 -9.12 -3.21
CA THR A 95 -9.48 -10.21 -4.18
C THR A 95 -10.49 -9.83 -5.25
N VAL A 96 -10.08 -9.94 -6.51
CA VAL A 96 -10.93 -9.71 -7.69
C VAL A 96 -10.99 -10.98 -8.52
N ALA A 97 -12.19 -11.47 -8.77
CA ALA A 97 -12.41 -12.70 -9.51
C ALA A 97 -11.93 -12.59 -10.98
N PRO A 98 -11.53 -13.70 -11.62
CA PRO A 98 -11.23 -13.71 -13.05
C PRO A 98 -12.41 -13.21 -13.88
N LYS A 99 -12.13 -12.45 -14.95
CA LYS A 99 -13.10 -11.84 -15.85
C LYS A 99 -14.07 -10.86 -15.19
N PHE A 100 -13.81 -10.46 -13.93
CA PHE A 100 -14.56 -9.40 -13.27
C PHE A 100 -14.50 -8.12 -14.11
N LYS A 101 -15.64 -7.44 -14.22
CA LYS A 101 -15.72 -6.13 -14.87
C LYS A 101 -16.53 -5.19 -13.99
N SER A 102 -15.99 -4.02 -13.70
CA SER A 102 -16.73 -2.95 -13.04
C SER A 102 -17.04 -1.84 -14.04
N GLU A 103 -18.30 -1.44 -14.12
CA GLU A 103 -18.72 -0.27 -14.91
C GLU A 103 -18.46 1.05 -14.16
N VAL A 104 -18.27 0.97 -12.84
CA VAL A 104 -18.01 2.10 -11.96
C VAL A 104 -16.70 1.91 -11.19
N PRO A 105 -15.94 2.98 -10.91
CA PRO A 105 -14.75 2.89 -10.07
C PRO A 105 -15.05 2.31 -8.68
N ILE A 106 -14.15 1.45 -8.22
CA ILE A 106 -14.16 0.88 -6.88
C ILE A 106 -13.23 1.72 -5.99
N ILE A 107 -13.70 2.05 -4.79
CA ILE A 107 -12.94 2.79 -3.79
C ILE A 107 -12.51 1.85 -2.66
N ILE A 108 -11.20 1.83 -2.39
CA ILE A 108 -10.67 1.39 -1.09
C ILE A 108 -10.48 2.65 -0.25
N GLU A 109 -11.22 2.78 0.84
CA GLU A 109 -11.08 3.92 1.75
C GLU A 109 -10.38 3.49 3.02
N ILE A 110 -9.23 4.13 3.30
CA ILE A 110 -8.39 3.89 4.47
C ILE A 110 -8.51 5.11 5.39
N SER A 111 -9.07 4.89 6.58
CA SER A 111 -9.19 5.93 7.62
C SER A 111 -8.17 5.70 8.73
N THR A 112 -7.20 6.61 8.84
CA THR A 112 -6.06 6.55 9.75
C THR A 112 -6.31 7.31 11.05
N SER A 113 -5.67 6.88 12.14
CA SER A 113 -5.78 7.55 13.45
C SER A 113 -4.50 7.35 14.29
N GLY A 114 -4.48 7.90 15.51
CA GLY A 114 -3.37 7.69 16.44
C GLY A 114 -2.08 8.44 16.08
N THR A 115 -0.97 8.03 16.69
CA THR A 115 0.34 8.64 16.43
C THR A 115 0.96 8.05 15.17
N PHE A 116 1.10 6.72 15.14
CA PHE A 116 1.53 5.98 13.95
C PHE A 116 0.40 5.07 13.50
N CYS A 117 0.24 4.95 12.19
CA CYS A 117 -0.74 4.07 11.57
C CYS A 117 -0.09 3.39 10.37
N SER A 118 -0.41 2.14 10.12
CA SER A 118 0.18 1.38 9.03
C SER A 118 -0.85 0.47 8.37
N ALA A 119 -0.75 0.28 7.06
CA ALA A 119 -1.53 -0.71 6.33
C ALA A 119 -0.69 -1.41 5.28
N HIS A 120 -0.89 -2.71 5.14
CA HIS A 120 -0.47 -3.48 3.99
C HIS A 120 -1.70 -3.83 3.16
N VAL A 121 -1.77 -3.32 1.94
CA VAL A 121 -2.85 -3.63 0.99
C VAL A 121 -2.29 -4.52 -0.12
N CYS A 122 -2.73 -5.78 -0.16
CA CYS A 122 -2.41 -6.72 -1.22
C CYS A 122 -3.50 -6.71 -2.28
N LEU A 123 -3.10 -6.61 -3.56
CA LEU A 123 -3.97 -6.66 -4.71
C LEU A 123 -3.87 -8.04 -5.38
N ASP A 124 -4.91 -8.86 -5.26
CA ASP A 124 -5.05 -10.12 -5.97
C ASP A 124 -6.07 -9.95 -7.10
N ILE A 125 -5.59 -9.50 -8.26
CA ILE A 125 -6.46 -9.19 -9.40
C ILE A 125 -6.52 -10.38 -10.36
N GLY A 126 -7.70 -10.96 -10.53
CA GLY A 126 -7.91 -12.11 -11.39
C GLY A 126 -7.61 -11.88 -12.88
N LYS A 127 -7.34 -12.97 -13.60
CA LYS A 127 -7.08 -12.96 -15.05
C LYS A 127 -8.24 -12.31 -15.81
N LEU A 128 -7.93 -11.53 -16.84
CA LEU A 128 -8.91 -10.84 -17.70
C LEU A 128 -9.87 -9.91 -16.93
N ALA A 129 -9.57 -9.53 -15.68
CA ALA A 129 -10.37 -8.57 -14.95
C ALA A 129 -10.17 -7.15 -15.50
N GLU A 130 -11.20 -6.32 -15.46
CA GLU A 130 -11.21 -4.94 -15.90
C GLU A 130 -11.86 -4.06 -14.83
N LEU A 131 -11.06 -3.17 -14.22
CA LEU A 131 -11.55 -2.30 -13.15
C LEU A 131 -10.73 -1.02 -13.00
N GLU A 132 -11.40 -0.01 -12.46
CA GLU A 132 -10.77 1.20 -11.94
C GLU A 132 -10.82 1.17 -10.42
N LEU A 133 -9.66 1.34 -9.79
CA LEU A 133 -9.47 1.36 -8.35
C LEU A 133 -9.03 2.75 -7.91
N VAL A 134 -9.68 3.28 -6.89
CA VAL A 134 -9.29 4.54 -6.24
C VAL A 134 -9.04 4.25 -4.76
N THR A 135 -7.79 4.28 -4.35
CA THR A 135 -7.43 4.14 -2.93
C THR A 135 -7.38 5.53 -2.29
N VAL A 136 -8.28 5.83 -1.36
CA VAL A 136 -8.32 7.11 -0.65
C VAL A 136 -7.79 6.92 0.76
N VAL A 137 -6.68 7.58 1.08
CA VAL A 137 -6.12 7.64 2.43
C VAL A 137 -6.55 8.95 3.08
N ARG A 138 -7.21 8.88 4.24
CA ARG A 138 -7.65 10.06 5.01
C ARG A 138 -7.47 9.82 6.50
N GLY A 139 -7.46 10.90 7.28
CA GLY A 139 -7.37 10.82 8.74
C GLY A 139 -6.32 11.75 9.31
N THR A 140 -6.03 11.56 10.59
CA THR A 140 -5.27 12.50 11.43
C THR A 140 -4.04 11.87 12.07
N CYS A 141 -3.57 10.73 11.57
CA CYS A 141 -2.34 10.14 12.11
C CYS A 141 -1.14 11.04 11.81
N LYS A 142 -0.14 11.08 12.71
CA LYS A 142 1.07 11.90 12.47
C LYS A 142 1.99 11.27 11.44
N TRP A 143 1.89 9.96 11.28
CA TRP A 143 2.65 9.18 10.31
C TRP A 143 1.81 8.02 9.80
N PHE A 144 1.72 7.86 8.48
CA PHE A 144 1.11 6.72 7.82
C PHE A 144 2.12 5.97 6.96
N GLY A 145 2.23 4.66 7.20
CA GLY A 145 3.00 3.74 6.38
C GLY A 145 2.06 2.89 5.54
N MET A 146 2.26 2.86 4.23
CA MET A 146 1.46 2.03 3.34
C MET A 146 2.35 1.13 2.49
N LEU A 147 2.27 -0.17 2.73
CA LEU A 147 2.81 -1.17 1.83
C LEU A 147 1.70 -1.60 0.87
N ARG A 148 1.95 -1.51 -0.44
CA ARG A 148 1.05 -2.08 -1.45
C ARG A 148 1.77 -3.18 -2.19
N THR A 149 1.19 -4.36 -2.20
CA THR A 149 1.76 -5.51 -2.91
C THR A 149 0.72 -6.17 -3.78
N GLY A 150 1.13 -7.15 -4.57
CA GLY A 150 0.22 -8.07 -5.22
C GLY A 150 0.51 -8.23 -6.69
N SER A 151 -0.45 -8.75 -7.42
CA SER A 151 -0.30 -9.05 -8.84
C SER A 151 -1.58 -8.80 -9.61
N THR A 152 -1.41 -8.48 -10.89
CA THR A 152 -2.50 -8.62 -11.84
C THR A 152 -2.46 -9.99 -12.49
N GLY A 153 -3.62 -10.48 -12.90
CA GLY A 153 -3.74 -11.68 -13.70
C GLY A 153 -3.44 -11.40 -15.18
N GLU A 154 -3.05 -12.43 -15.93
CA GLU A 154 -2.83 -12.33 -17.37
C GLU A 154 -4.05 -11.71 -18.08
N GLY A 155 -3.79 -10.74 -18.96
CA GLY A 155 -4.85 -10.07 -19.71
C GLY A 155 -5.72 -9.09 -18.90
N ALA A 156 -5.43 -8.86 -17.61
CA ALA A 156 -6.17 -7.90 -16.79
C ALA A 156 -5.84 -6.45 -17.18
N ILE A 157 -6.82 -5.57 -17.05
CA ILE A 157 -6.69 -4.12 -17.28
C ILE A 157 -7.11 -3.42 -15.97
N THR A 158 -6.15 -2.81 -15.30
CA THR A 158 -6.38 -2.14 -14.02
C THR A 158 -5.87 -0.71 -14.10
N SER A 159 -6.75 0.26 -13.81
CA SER A 159 -6.35 1.63 -13.51
C SER A 159 -6.41 1.81 -12.00
N ASP A 160 -5.31 2.20 -11.37
CA ASP A 160 -5.21 2.35 -9.92
C ASP A 160 -4.74 3.77 -9.58
N VAL A 161 -5.54 4.48 -8.80
CA VAL A 161 -5.25 5.84 -8.36
C VAL A 161 -5.21 5.90 -6.84
N VAL A 162 -4.06 6.28 -6.29
CA VAL A 162 -3.94 6.55 -4.86
C VAL A 162 -4.09 8.04 -4.59
N VAL A 163 -5.04 8.39 -3.73
CA VAL A 163 -5.34 9.76 -3.30
C VAL A 163 -4.98 9.90 -1.83
N ASN A 164 -3.92 10.66 -1.55
CA ASN A 164 -3.57 11.06 -0.19
C ASN A 164 -4.34 12.33 0.19
N ARG A 165 -5.17 12.20 1.22
CA ARG A 165 -5.98 13.24 1.87
C ARG A 165 -5.81 13.22 3.40
N LEU A 166 -4.65 12.81 3.90
CA LEU A 166 -4.31 13.03 5.31
C LEU A 166 -4.45 14.53 5.65
N GLU A 167 -4.95 14.85 6.84
CA GLU A 167 -5.14 16.26 7.25
C GLU A 167 -3.81 16.94 7.59
N HIS A 168 -2.93 16.19 8.26
CA HIS A 168 -1.58 16.57 8.65
C HIS A 168 -0.72 15.30 8.72
N GLY A 169 0.59 15.40 8.50
CA GLY A 169 1.54 14.36 8.85
C GLY A 169 2.44 13.91 7.71
N LYS A 170 2.97 12.69 7.83
CA LYS A 170 3.88 12.10 6.83
C LYS A 170 3.27 10.84 6.24
N LEU A 171 3.41 10.65 4.94
CA LEU A 171 3.09 9.42 4.23
C LEU A 171 4.38 8.77 3.73
N LEU A 172 4.65 7.54 4.14
CA LEU A 172 5.60 6.65 3.47
C LEU A 172 4.81 5.58 2.74
N ARG A 173 5.02 5.45 1.43
CA ARG A 173 4.36 4.42 0.61
C ARG A 173 5.37 3.68 -0.24
N VAL A 174 5.30 2.36 -0.21
CA VAL A 174 6.06 1.46 -1.09
C VAL A 174 5.06 0.60 -1.86
N GLU A 175 5.31 0.41 -3.15
CA GLU A 175 4.49 -0.44 -4.01
C GLU A 175 5.36 -1.52 -4.66
N SER A 176 4.88 -2.76 -4.68
CA SER A 176 5.50 -3.87 -5.39
C SER A 176 4.43 -4.73 -6.06
N ILE A 177 4.17 -4.45 -7.34
CA ILE A 177 3.09 -5.07 -8.11
C ILE A 177 3.69 -5.88 -9.27
N SER A 178 3.32 -7.15 -9.36
CA SER A 178 3.66 -8.00 -10.51
C SER A 178 2.66 -7.82 -11.64
N ILE A 179 3.16 -7.57 -12.85
CA ILE A 179 2.37 -7.30 -14.05
C ILE A 179 2.72 -8.37 -15.10
N PRO A 180 1.92 -9.45 -15.24
CA PRO A 180 2.20 -10.52 -16.18
C PRO A 180 1.88 -10.13 -17.63
N ARG A 181 2.13 -11.05 -18.56
CA ARG A 181 1.91 -10.85 -19.99
C ARG A 181 0.50 -10.37 -20.30
N ASN A 182 0.38 -9.55 -21.35
CA ASN A 182 -0.87 -9.05 -21.88
C ASN A 182 -1.74 -8.27 -20.87
N SER A 183 -1.24 -7.97 -19.67
CA SER A 183 -1.94 -7.16 -18.68
C SER A 183 -1.50 -5.69 -18.78
N GLN A 184 -2.34 -4.78 -18.28
CA GLN A 184 -2.05 -3.36 -18.18
C GLN A 184 -2.34 -2.91 -16.75
N PHE A 185 -1.38 -2.21 -16.14
CA PHE A 185 -1.55 -1.56 -14.85
C PHE A 185 -1.20 -0.08 -15.01
N LYS A 186 -2.20 0.80 -14.86
CA LYS A 186 -2.04 2.25 -14.97
C LYS A 186 -2.08 2.85 -13.58
N ALA A 187 -0.92 3.29 -13.08
CA ALA A 187 -0.82 3.89 -11.75
C ALA A 187 -0.94 5.42 -11.82
N GLY A 188 -1.73 5.99 -10.91
CA GLY A 188 -1.86 7.42 -10.69
C GLY A 188 -1.69 7.75 -9.21
N THR A 189 -1.17 8.93 -8.89
CA THR A 189 -1.08 9.41 -7.51
C THR A 189 -1.45 10.87 -7.43
N VAL A 190 -2.34 11.19 -6.50
CA VAL A 190 -2.72 12.56 -6.14
C VAL A 190 -2.40 12.74 -4.67
N SER A 191 -1.43 13.61 -4.37
CA SER A 191 -1.14 13.98 -2.97
C SER A 191 -1.63 15.39 -2.71
N SER A 192 -2.72 15.49 -1.94
CA SER A 192 -3.33 16.76 -1.53
C SER A 192 -3.32 16.95 -0.01
N GLY A 193 -3.02 15.89 0.75
CA GLY A 193 -2.80 15.98 2.19
C GLY A 193 -1.46 16.63 2.52
N SER A 194 -1.46 17.43 3.58
CA SER A 194 -0.28 18.02 4.24
C SER A 194 0.03 17.29 5.54
#